data_AF-A0A8H6LZJ6-F1
#
_entry.id   AF-A0A8H6LZJ6-F1
#
_cell.length_a   1.000
_cell.length_b   1.000
_cell.length_c   1.000
_cell.angle_alpha   90.00
_cell.angle_beta   90.00
_cell.angle_gamma   90.00
#
_symmetry.space_group_name_H-M   'P 1'
#
loop_
_entity.id
_entity.type
_entity.pdbx_description
1 polymer ?
#
loop_
_entity_poly.entity_id
_entity_poly.type
_entity_poly.pdbx_seq_one_letter_code
_entity_poly.pdbx_strand_id
1 'polypeptide(L)'
;SFQRRVVGVTTRLDKLLGEVRLLEDKRKSYLAVLSAVRRIPLDVLGEIFTILFPVDLTIRDRVALLRLGHVCRSWRAALMQLRSVW
;
A
#
# COMPACT_ATOMS: atom_id res chain seq x y z
N SER A 1 -4.37 17.09 -44.95
CA SER A 1 -4.80 17.30 -43.55
C SER A 1 -4.93 15.99 -42.75
N PHE A 2 -5.22 14.85 -43.41
CA PHE A 2 -5.36 13.53 -42.79
C PHE A 2 -4.06 12.94 -42.20
N GLN A 3 -2.96 12.94 -42.98
CA GLN A 3 -1.65 12.42 -42.53
C GLN A 3 -1.19 13.01 -41.19
N ARG A 4 -1.34 14.33 -41.01
CA ARG A 4 -0.98 15.03 -39.76
C ARG A 4 -1.80 14.56 -38.56
N ARG A 5 -3.07 14.25 -38.76
CA ARG A 5 -3.94 13.73 -37.69
C ARG A 5 -3.57 12.30 -37.33
N VAL A 6 -3.27 11.46 -38.32
CA VAL A 6 -2.79 10.09 -38.07
C VAL A 6 -1.49 10.11 -37.26
N VAL A 7 -0.50 10.92 -37.69
CA VAL A 7 0.76 11.08 -36.96
C VAL A 7 0.53 11.61 -35.54
N GLY A 8 -0.36 12.60 -35.36
CA GLY A 8 -0.68 13.12 -34.03
C GLY A 8 -1.30 12.06 -33.10
N VAL A 9 -2.14 11.18 -33.64
CA VAL A 9 -2.76 10.09 -32.88
C VAL A 9 -1.75 9.00 -32.54
N THR A 10 -0.88 8.60 -33.49
CA THR A 10 0.14 7.57 -33.24
C THR A 10 1.13 8.03 -32.17
N THR A 11 1.61 9.27 -32.24
CA THR A 11 2.52 9.82 -31.22
C THR A 11 1.88 9.84 -29.83
N ARG A 12 0.59 10.14 -29.75
CA ARG A 12 -0.14 10.16 -28.47
C ARG A 12 -0.38 8.74 -27.93
N LEU A 13 -0.63 7.77 -28.82
CA LEU A 13 -0.73 6.36 -28.46
C LEU A 13 0.61 5.85 -27.89
N ASP A 14 1.72 6.14 -28.58
CA ASP A 14 3.06 5.73 -28.13
C ASP A 14 3.40 6.33 -26.76
N LYS A 15 3.06 7.60 -26.56
CA LYS A 15 3.24 8.27 -25.27
C LYS A 15 2.43 7.60 -24.15
N LEU A 16 1.14 7.36 -24.38
CA LEU A 16 0.26 6.74 -23.38
C LEU A 16 0.70 5.31 -23.05
N LEU A 17 1.12 4.52 -24.05
CA LEU A 17 1.66 3.18 -23.82
C LEU A 17 2.94 3.23 -22.98
N GLY A 18 3.81 4.22 -23.23
CA GLY A 18 4.98 4.47 -22.39
C GLY A 18 4.62 4.82 -20.94
N GLU A 19 3.64 5.70 -20.73
CA GLU A 19 3.15 6.06 -19.39
C GLU A 19 2.53 4.87 -18.66
N VAL A 20 1.72 4.05 -19.35
CA VAL A 20 1.14 2.82 -18.78
C VAL A 20 2.24 1.88 -18.31
N ARG A 21 3.26 1.64 -19.13
CA ARG A 21 4.37 0.74 -18.78
C ARG A 21 5.13 1.23 -17.52
N LEU A 22 5.43 2.53 -17.45
CA LEU A 22 6.09 3.12 -16.29
C LEU A 22 5.25 2.98 -15.01
N LEU A 23 3.94 3.18 -15.11
CA LEU A 23 3.03 3.02 -13.98
C LEU A 23 2.90 1.56 -13.54
N GLU A 24 2.89 0.62 -14.48
CA GLU A 24 2.90 -0.82 -14.20
C GLU A 24 4.17 -1.27 -13.49
N ASP A 25 5.34 -0.81 -13.96
CA ASP A 25 6.63 -1.09 -13.33
C ASP A 25 6.66 -0.54 -11.90
N LYS A 26 6.16 0.69 -11.69
CA LYS A 26 6.05 1.29 -10.36
C LYS A 26 5.10 0.50 -9.45
N ARG A 27 3.95 0.07 -9.97
CA ARG A 27 3.00 -0.79 -9.25
C ARG A 27 3.64 -2.11 -8.85
N LYS A 28 4.41 -2.74 -9.75
CA LYS A 28 5.11 -4.00 -9.47
C LYS A 28 6.12 -3.85 -8.34
N SER A 29 6.87 -2.74 -8.32
CA SER A 29 7.78 -2.39 -7.23
C SER A 29 7.06 -2.29 -5.88
N TYR A 30 5.94 -1.56 -5.82
CA TYR A 30 5.15 -1.47 -4.58
C TYR A 30 4.59 -2.82 -4.11
N LEU A 31 4.14 -3.66 -5.05
CA LEU A 31 3.64 -4.98 -4.73
C LEU A 31 4.74 -5.91 -4.20
N ALA A 32 5.99 -5.77 -4.66
CA ALA A 32 7.10 -6.54 -4.13
C ALA A 32 7.35 -6.23 -2.63
N VAL A 33 7.33 -4.94 -2.26
CA VAL A 33 7.45 -4.51 -0.86
C VAL A 33 6.27 -5.02 -0.03
N LEU A 34 5.04 -4.87 -0.54
CA LEU A 34 3.85 -5.36 0.15
C LEU A 34 3.81 -6.89 0.28
N SER A 35 4.40 -7.62 -0.67
CA SER A 35 4.49 -9.08 -0.61
C SER A 35 5.31 -9.53 0.60
N ALA A 36 6.46 -8.90 0.86
CA ALA A 36 7.27 -9.20 2.02
C ALA A 36 6.49 -8.95 3.33
N VAL A 37 5.82 -7.80 3.41
CA VAL A 37 5.01 -7.41 4.57
C VAL A 37 3.85 -8.37 4.85
N ARG A 38 3.21 -8.91 3.80
CA ARG A 38 2.08 -9.86 3.93
C ARG A 38 2.51 -11.25 4.39
N ARG A 39 3.79 -11.59 4.26
CA ARG A 39 4.35 -12.89 4.67
C ARG A 39 4.80 -12.91 6.12
N ILE A 40 4.76 -11.77 6.81
CA ILE A 40 5.01 -11.69 8.24
C ILE A 40 3.91 -12.48 8.97
N PRO A 41 4.27 -13.45 9.81
CA PRO A 41 3.31 -14.16 10.66
C PRO A 41 2.48 -13.20 11.54
N LEU A 42 1.24 -13.59 11.83
CA LEU A 42 0.27 -12.72 12.48
C LEU A 42 0.67 -12.36 13.93
N ASP A 43 1.25 -13.32 14.63
CA ASP A 43 1.86 -13.21 15.95
C ASP A 43 3.02 -12.22 15.97
N VAL A 44 3.96 -12.35 15.04
CA VAL A 44 5.10 -11.41 14.90
C VAL A 44 4.59 -9.99 14.63
N LEU A 45 3.56 -9.85 13.81
CA LEU A 45 2.96 -8.55 13.52
C LEU A 45 2.26 -7.95 14.75
N GLY A 46 1.59 -8.78 15.55
CA GLY A 46 0.99 -8.37 16.83
C GLY A 46 2.01 -7.91 17.86
N GLU A 47 3.17 -8.58 17.94
CA GLU A 47 4.28 -8.16 18.79
C GLU A 47 4.86 -6.82 18.34
N ILE A 48 5.10 -6.63 17.03
CA ILE A 48 5.56 -5.35 16.47
C ILE A 48 4.61 -4.22 16.87
N PHE A 49 3.30 -4.42 16.71
CA PHE A 49 2.33 -3.39 17.08
C PHE A 49 2.30 -3.16 18.59
N THR A 50 2.45 -4.19 19.42
CA THR A 50 2.50 -4.03 20.88
C THR A 50 3.71 -3.20 21.32
N ILE A 51 4.87 -3.38 20.66
CA ILE A 51 6.08 -2.58 20.92
C ILE A 51 5.89 -1.11 20.50
N LEU A 52 5.26 -0.89 19.34
CA LEU A 52 5.06 0.45 18.78
C LEU A 52 3.93 1.23 19.47
N PHE A 53 2.93 0.52 20.01
CA PHE A 53 1.70 1.07 20.55
C PHE A 53 1.47 0.56 21.98
N PRO A 54 2.11 1.18 22.98
CA PRO A 54 1.94 0.82 24.38
C PRO A 54 0.50 1.08 24.86
N VAL A 55 0.17 0.60 26.06
CA VAL A 55 -1.19 0.60 26.62
C VAL A 55 -1.84 1.99 26.62
N ASP A 56 -1.06 3.04 26.87
CA ASP A 56 -1.53 4.43 26.93
C ASP A 56 -1.46 5.12 25.55
N LEU A 57 -2.43 4.83 24.69
CA LEU A 57 -2.49 5.40 23.34
C LEU A 57 -2.93 6.86 23.34
N THR A 58 -2.10 7.73 22.77
CA THR A 58 -2.50 9.10 22.44
C THR A 58 -3.51 9.11 21.27
N ILE A 59 -4.16 10.26 21.04
CA ILE A 59 -5.05 10.44 19.86
C ILE A 59 -4.28 10.19 18.56
N ARG A 60 -3.00 10.60 18.50
CA ARG A 60 -2.13 10.37 17.33
C ARG A 60 -1.93 8.88 17.09
N ASP A 61 -1.71 8.12 18.15
CA ASP A 61 -1.46 6.67 18.07
C ASP A 61 -2.69 5.92 17.59
N ARG A 62 -3.88 6.31 18.09
CA ARG A 62 -5.16 5.77 17.61
C ARG A 62 -5.38 6.02 16.12
N VAL A 63 -5.07 7.21 15.63
CA VAL A 63 -5.13 7.53 14.19
C VAL A 63 -4.10 6.71 13.39
N ALA A 64 -2.90 6.51 13.94
CA ALA A 64 -1.88 5.67 13.31
C ALA A 64 -2.33 4.20 13.21
N LEU A 65 -2.86 3.62 14.29
CA LEU A 65 -3.42 2.27 14.31
C LEU A 65 -4.53 2.09 13.27
N LEU A 66 -5.46 3.05 13.16
CA LEU A 66 -6.49 3.03 12.12
C LEU A 66 -5.88 3.01 10.71
N ARG A 67 -4.87 3.84 10.44
CA ARG A 67 -4.15 3.86 9.15
C ARG A 67 -3.46 2.53 8.86
N LEU A 68 -2.82 1.90 9.85
CA LEU A 68 -2.20 0.58 9.71
C LEU A 68 -3.24 -0.49 9.36
N GLY A 69 -4.46 -0.39 9.91
CA GLY A 69 -5.60 -1.26 9.59
C GLY A 69 -6.10 -1.18 8.14
N HIS A 70 -5.68 -0.17 7.37
CA HIS A 70 -6.00 -0.03 5.95
C HIS A 70 -4.93 -0.65 5.02
N VAL A 71 -3.79 -1.11 5.53
CA VAL A 71 -2.71 -1.69 4.70
C VAL A 71 -3.14 -3.02 4.07
N CYS A 72 -3.61 -3.98 4.88
CA CYS A 72 -4.17 -5.24 4.39
C CYS A 72 -5.02 -5.95 5.46
N ARG A 73 -5.72 -7.03 5.07
CA ARG A 73 -6.55 -7.83 5.98
C ARG A 73 -5.73 -8.43 7.14
N SER A 74 -4.51 -8.91 6.89
CA SER A 74 -3.65 -9.48 7.93
C SER A 74 -3.23 -8.43 8.96
N TRP A 75 -2.92 -7.21 8.52
CA TRP A 75 -2.59 -6.10 9.42
C TRP A 75 -3.77 -5.70 10.29
N ARG A 76 -4.96 -5.61 9.71
CA ARG A 76 -6.18 -5.40 10.48
C ARG A 76 -6.43 -6.51 11.50
N ALA A 77 -6.23 -7.77 11.11
CA ALA A 77 -6.41 -8.91 12.01
C ALA A 77 -5.41 -8.90 13.19
N ALA A 78 -4.17 -8.49 12.97
CA ALA A 78 -3.20 -8.32 14.05
C ALA A 78 -3.59 -7.16 14.98
N LEU A 79 -4.02 -6.03 14.42
CA LEU A 79 -4.46 -4.87 15.22
C LEU A 79 -5.66 -5.19 16.12
N MET A 80 -6.61 -6.00 15.65
CA MET A 80 -7.78 -6.39 16.46
C MET A 80 -7.42 -7.29 17.65
N GLN A 81 -6.23 -7.90 17.65
CA GLN A 81 -5.71 -8.68 18.77
C GLN A 81 -4.98 -7.82 19.81
N LEU A 82 -4.70 -6.55 19.51
CA LEU A 82 -4.06 -5.66 20.48
C LEU A 82 -5.06 -5.33 21.60
N ARG A 83 -4.65 -5.65 22.83
CA ARG A 83 -5.43 -5.33 24.03
C ARG A 83 -5.58 -3.83 24.26
N SER A 84 -4.67 -3.01 23.73
CA SER A 84 -4.69 -1.54 23.85
C SER A 84 -5.70 -0.85 22.92
N VAL A 85 -6.25 -1.58 21.94
CA VAL A 85 -7.27 -1.04 21.03
C VAL A 85 -8.67 -1.03 21.67
N TRP A 86 -8.90 -1.85 22.69
CA TRP A 86 -10.14 -1.98 23.46
C TRP A 86 -10.00 -1.37 24.85
#